data_AF-A0A7J3MWF7-F1
#
_entry.id   AF-A0A7J3MWF7-F1
#
_cell.length_a   1.000
_cell.length_b   1.000
_cell.length_c   1.000
_cell.angle_alpha   90.00
_cell.angle_beta   90.00
_cell.angle_gamma   90.00
#
_symmetry.space_group_name_H-M   'P 1'
#
loop_
_entity.id
_entity.type
_entity.pdbx_description
1 polymer ?
#
loop_
_entity_poly.entity_id
_entity_poly.type
_entity_poly.pdbx_seq_one_letter_code
_entity_poly.pdbx_strand_id
1 'polypeptide(L)'
;MESKSVCVICGKHVSDEEAIKCSVCGASMHKSCARDESLLDSEESHLCPYDAMLAALDWFDVIATTYLSTLDENQKTDILSRLKAYVELLSK
;
A
#
# COMPACT_ATOMS: atom_id res chain seq x y z
N MET A 1 -13.68 5.73 -28.73
CA MET A 1 -12.48 6.42 -28.21
C MET A 1 -11.93 5.53 -27.13
N GLU A 2 -10.78 4.91 -27.35
CA GLU A 2 -10.09 4.15 -26.30
C GLU A 2 -9.63 5.14 -25.23
N SER A 3 -10.23 5.09 -24.05
CA SER A 3 -9.76 5.82 -22.89
C SER A 3 -8.44 5.19 -22.45
N LYS A 4 -7.31 5.72 -22.92
CA LYS A 4 -6.00 5.24 -22.50
C LYS A 4 -5.81 5.59 -21.02
N SER A 5 -5.90 4.59 -20.15
CA SER A 5 -5.59 4.77 -18.74
C SER A 5 -4.08 4.85 -18.53
N VAL A 6 -3.66 5.60 -17.51
CA VAL A 6 -2.25 5.75 -17.13
C VAL A 6 -1.99 4.89 -15.90
N CYS A 7 -0.88 4.15 -15.91
CA CYS A 7 -0.45 3.36 -14.78
C CYS A 7 0.01 4.26 -13.63
N VAL A 8 -0.60 4.12 -12.45
CA VAL A 8 -0.28 4.94 -11.27
C VAL A 8 1.12 4.67 -10.69
N ILE A 9 1.76 3.56 -11.06
CA ILE A 9 3.10 3.18 -10.57
C ILE A 9 4.19 3.79 -11.44
N CYS A 10 4.11 3.63 -12.77
CA CYS A 10 5.20 4.03 -13.67
C CYS A 10 4.88 5.27 -14.54
N GLY A 11 3.65 5.80 -14.47
CA GLY A 11 3.20 6.97 -15.22
C GLY A 11 3.04 6.76 -16.73
N LYS A 12 3.20 5.53 -17.23
CA LYS A 12 3.04 5.19 -18.66
C LYS A 12 1.62 4.72 -18.96
N HIS A 13 1.20 4.87 -20.21
CA HIS A 13 -0.07 4.32 -20.68
C HIS A 13 -0.13 2.80 -20.49
N VAL A 14 -1.29 2.28 -20.15
CA VAL A 14 -1.56 0.84 -20.08
C VAL A 14 -2.64 0.48 -21.10
N SER A 15 -2.46 -0.65 -21.79
CA SER A 15 -3.50 -1.23 -22.64
C SER A 15 -4.51 -2.00 -21.79
N ASP A 16 -5.72 -2.18 -22.30
CA ASP A 16 -6.77 -2.91 -21.56
C ASP A 16 -6.38 -4.36 -21.26
N GLU A 17 -5.59 -5.00 -22.13
CA GLU A 17 -5.12 -6.39 -21.95
C GLU A 17 -4.08 -6.54 -20.83
N GLU A 18 -3.31 -5.48 -20.57
CA GLU A 18 -2.26 -5.44 -19.54
C GLU A 18 -2.69 -4.73 -18.26
N ALA A 19 -3.89 -4.15 -18.26
CA ALA A 19 -4.42 -3.40 -17.14
C ALA A 19 -4.93 -4.33 -16.03
N ILE A 20 -4.59 -3.97 -14.80
CA ILE A 20 -5.28 -4.38 -13.58
C ILE A 20 -5.78 -3.12 -12.89
N LYS A 21 -6.84 -3.26 -12.12
CA LYS A 21 -7.44 -2.15 -11.37
C LYS A 21 -7.26 -2.37 -9.88
N CYS A 22 -6.99 -1.29 -9.15
CA CYS A 22 -7.10 -1.28 -7.70
C CYS A 22 -8.52 -1.70 -7.30
N SER A 23 -8.65 -2.66 -6.39
CA SER A 23 -9.94 -3.12 -5.87
C SER A 23 -10.72 -2.03 -5.12
N VAL A 24 -10.01 -1.03 -4.57
CA VAL A 24 -10.61 0.05 -3.77
C VAL A 24 -10.99 1.25 -4.63
N CYS A 25 -10.03 1.90 -5.31
CA CYS A 25 -10.29 3.15 -6.04
C CYS A 25 -10.43 2.99 -7.56
N GLY A 26 -10.20 1.79 -8.11
CA GLY A 26 -10.27 1.52 -9.55
C GLY A 26 -9.09 2.06 -10.38
N ALA A 27 -8.04 2.58 -9.73
CA ALA A 27 -6.83 3.06 -10.39
C ALA A 27 -6.18 1.98 -11.26
N SER A 28 -5.70 2.37 -12.45
CA SER A 28 -5.13 1.44 -13.43
C SER A 28 -3.64 1.20 -13.17
N MET A 29 -3.19 -0.04 -13.32
CA MET A 29 -1.79 -0.45 -13.18
C MET A 29 -1.44 -1.48 -14.26
N HIS A 30 -0.17 -1.54 -14.67
CA HIS A 30 0.32 -2.67 -15.47
C HIS A 30 0.38 -3.93 -14.62
N LYS A 31 0.02 -5.08 -15.20
CA LYS A 31 0.26 -6.41 -14.62
C LYS A 31 1.68 -6.59 -14.09
N SER A 32 2.67 -6.12 -14.84
CA SER A 32 4.08 -6.21 -14.45
C SER A 32 4.44 -5.28 -13.29
N CYS A 33 3.79 -4.13 -13.15
CA CYS A 33 4.03 -3.18 -12.06
C CYS A 33 3.37 -3.63 -10.75
N ALA A 34 2.20 -4.27 -10.80
CA ALA A 34 1.50 -4.75 -9.61
C ALA A 34 1.81 -6.22 -9.26
N ARG A 35 2.93 -6.77 -9.75
CA ARG A 35 3.37 -8.14 -9.45
C ARG A 35 3.91 -8.32 -8.02
N ASP A 36 4.15 -7.23 -7.32
CA ASP A 36 4.66 -7.25 -5.96
C ASP A 36 3.55 -7.70 -4.99
N GLU A 37 3.83 -8.72 -4.18
CA GLU A 37 2.88 -9.26 -3.17
C GLU A 37 2.50 -8.20 -2.13
N SER A 38 3.33 -7.19 -1.91
CA SER A 38 3.00 -6.05 -1.03
C SER A 38 1.84 -5.17 -1.54
N LEU A 39 1.43 -5.37 -2.80
CA LEU A 39 0.30 -4.69 -3.43
C LEU A 39 -0.94 -5.60 -3.52
N LEU A 40 -1.02 -6.63 -2.68
CA LEU A 40 -2.20 -7.47 -2.53
C LEU A 40 -2.85 -7.22 -1.17
N ASP A 41 -4.18 -7.20 -1.14
CA ASP A 41 -4.94 -7.26 0.11
C ASP A 41 -5.04 -8.70 0.63
N SER A 42 -5.73 -8.86 1.77
CA SER A 42 -5.95 -10.18 2.40
C SER A 42 -6.77 -11.16 1.56
N GLU A 43 -7.45 -10.68 0.52
CA GLU A 43 -8.24 -11.48 -0.42
C GLU A 43 -7.51 -11.70 -1.75
N GLU A 44 -6.19 -11.48 -1.79
CA GLU A 44 -5.32 -11.56 -2.98
C GLU A 44 -5.75 -10.61 -4.11
N SER A 45 -6.51 -9.55 -3.78
CA SER A 45 -6.90 -8.53 -4.75
C SER A 45 -5.85 -7.42 -4.83
N HIS A 46 -5.63 -6.90 -6.04
CA HIS A 46 -4.61 -5.88 -6.27
C HIS A 46 -5.01 -4.51 -5.72
N LEU A 47 -4.11 -3.90 -4.96
CA LEU A 47 -4.18 -2.52 -4.48
C LEU A 47 -3.18 -1.64 -5.23
N CYS A 48 -3.53 -0.36 -5.41
CA CYS A 48 -2.52 0.62 -5.82
C CYS A 48 -1.61 0.97 -4.64
N PRO A 49 -0.39 1.52 -4.86
CA PRO A 49 0.52 1.84 -3.76
C PRO A 49 -0.09 2.72 -2.68
N TYR A 50 -0.97 3.66 -3.05
CA TYR A 50 -1.66 4.52 -2.11
C TYR A 50 -2.62 3.73 -1.19
N ASP A 51 -3.52 2.94 -1.77
CA ASP A 51 -4.48 2.14 -0.99
C ASP A 51 -3.79 1.01 -0.22
N ALA A 52 -2.69 0.45 -0.75
CA ALA A 52 -1.86 -0.52 -0.04
C ALA A 52 -1.22 0.07 1.22
N MET A 53 -0.72 1.32 1.15
CA MET A 53 -0.20 2.02 2.33
C MET A 53 -1.29 2.29 3.38
N LEU A 54 -2.51 2.63 2.95
CA LEU A 54 -3.64 2.80 3.87
C LEU A 54 -4.02 1.46 4.52
N ALA A 55 -4.15 0.38 3.75
CA ALA A 55 -4.44 -0.94 4.28
C ALA A 55 -3.37 -1.41 5.28
N ALA A 56 -2.10 -1.12 5.03
CA ALA A 56 -1.02 -1.41 5.96
C ALA A 56 -1.13 -0.62 7.28
N LEU A 57 -1.56 0.65 7.23
CA LEU A 57 -1.81 1.46 8.42
C LEU A 57 -3.01 0.95 9.21
N ASP A 58 -4.10 0.58 8.53
CA ASP A 58 -5.27 -0.01 9.18
C ASP A 58 -4.91 -1.31 9.89
N TRP A 59 -4.09 -2.16 9.25
CA TRP A 59 -3.61 -3.39 9.87
C TRP A 59 -2.70 -3.10 11.07
N PHE A 60 -1.82 -2.12 10.97
CA PHE A 60 -0.99 -1.68 12.09
C PHE A 60 -1.83 -1.15 13.26
N ASP A 61 -2.89 -0.37 12.99
CA ASP A 61 -3.79 0.15 14.01
C ASP A 61 -4.50 -0.98 14.78
N VAL A 62 -5.00 -2.00 14.07
CA VAL A 62 -5.59 -3.19 14.70
C VAL A 62 -4.59 -3.90 15.62
N ILE A 63 -3.34 -4.09 15.17
CA ILE A 63 -2.30 -4.73 15.99
C ILE A 63 -1.97 -3.87 17.21
N ALA A 64 -1.77 -2.56 17.02
CA ALA A 64 -1.40 -1.65 18.09
C ALA A 64 -2.52 -1.57 19.14
N THR A 65 -3.75 -1.34 18.73
CA THR A 65 -4.89 -1.23 19.66
C THR A 65 -5.14 -2.53 20.43
N THR A 66 -4.87 -3.69 19.83
CA THR A 66 -5.10 -5.00 20.48
C THR A 66 -3.94 -5.44 21.38
N TYR A 67 -2.69 -5.20 20.99
CA TYR A 67 -1.52 -5.83 21.61
C TYR A 67 -0.50 -4.86 22.20
N LEU A 68 -0.70 -3.53 22.12
CA LEU A 68 0.29 -2.57 22.63
C LEU A 68 0.63 -2.77 24.12
N SER A 69 -0.33 -3.24 24.92
CA SER A 69 -0.13 -3.53 26.35
C SER A 69 0.80 -4.71 26.62
N THR A 70 1.04 -5.59 25.63
CA THR A 70 1.93 -6.75 25.78
C THR A 70 3.39 -6.42 25.46
N LEU A 71 3.67 -5.22 24.96
CA LEU A 71 5.01 -4.79 24.57
C LEU A 71 5.77 -4.17 25.74
N ASP A 72 7.07 -4.45 25.81
CA ASP A 72 7.98 -3.76 26.72
C ASP A 72 8.41 -2.38 26.18
N GLU A 73 9.06 -1.58 27.03
CA GLU A 73 9.46 -0.22 26.67
C GLU A 73 10.53 -0.14 25.56
N ASN A 74 11.39 -1.16 25.43
CA ASN A 74 12.38 -1.20 24.36
C ASN A 74 11.69 -1.47 23.02
N GLN A 75 10.77 -2.43 23.00
CA GLN A 75 9.97 -2.76 21.80
C GLN A 75 9.14 -1.55 21.35
N LYS A 76 8.50 -0.84 22.29
CA LYS A 76 7.76 0.40 21.97
C LYS A 76 8.69 1.48 21.39
N THR A 77 9.88 1.64 21.97
CA THR A 77 10.87 2.61 21.51
C THR A 77 11.32 2.31 20.08
N ASP A 78 11.57 1.05 19.75
CA ASP A 78 11.96 0.61 18.41
C ASP A 78 10.87 0.88 17.37
N ILE A 79 9.61 0.56 17.69
CA ILE A 79 8.45 0.85 16.83
C ILE A 79 8.32 2.36 16.60
N LEU A 80 8.38 3.16 17.66
CA LEU A 80 8.29 4.62 17.56
C LEU A 80 9.41 5.20 16.69
N SER A 81 10.64 4.69 16.81
CA SER A 81 11.77 5.11 15.98
C SER A 81 11.51 4.87 14.49
N ARG A 82 11.01 3.69 14.14
CA ARG A 82 10.67 3.35 12.75
C ARG A 82 9.51 4.19 12.21
N LEU A 83 8.46 4.41 12.99
CA LEU A 83 7.33 5.26 12.59
C LEU A 83 7.79 6.70 12.32
N LYS A 84 8.67 7.26 13.15
CA LYS A 84 9.25 8.59 12.92
C LYS A 84 10.02 8.65 11.61
N ALA A 85 10.84 7.65 11.31
CA ALA A 85 11.57 7.58 10.04
C ALA A 85 10.63 7.55 8.82
N TYR A 86 9.48 6.88 8.91
CA TYR A 86 8.48 6.91 7.85
C TYR A 86 7.76 8.25 7.72
N VAL A 87 7.45 8.93 8.83
CA VAL A 87 6.89 10.30 8.80
C VAL A 87 7.87 11.27 8.14
N GLU A 88 9.16 11.17 8.45
CA GLU A 88 10.20 11.96 7.81
C GLU A 88 10.32 11.65 6.31
N LEU A 89 10.14 10.39 5.90
CA LEU A 89 10.12 10.01 4.48
C LEU A 89 8.94 10.65 3.73
N LEU A 90 7.76 10.70 4.35
CA LEU A 90 6.53 11.25 3.76
C LEU A 90 6.48 12.79 3.74
N SER A 91 7.27 13.44 4.59
CA SER A 91 7.30 14.91 4.72
C SER A 91 8.29 15.60 3.77
N LYS A 92 8.96 14.83 2.91
CA LYS A 92 9.90 15.33 1.88
C LYS A 92 9.18 15.70 0.60
#